data_AF-A0A7R9UY57-F1
#
_entry.id   AF-A0A7R9UY57-F1
#
_cell.length_a   1.000
_cell.length_b   1.000
_cell.length_c   1.000
_cell.angle_alpha   90.00
_cell.angle_beta   90.00
_cell.angle_gamma   90.00
#
_symmetry.space_group_name_H-M   'P 1'
#
loop_
_entity.id
_entity.type
_entity.pdbx_description
1 polymer ?
#
loop_
_entity_poly.entity_id
_entity_poly.type
_entity_poly.pdbx_seq_one_letter_code
_entity_poly.pdbx_strand_id
1 'polypeptide(L)'
;SAAGRDDGLCDFPTYGCINPASLNYDPLATAYDGSCIPAIPGCMSSIALNFNPRATYQPSNRPPCVFVRLGCTDASATNFESAALLDDGTCMYDGPLGCVAPAALNYDPAARVMLDGACMWRVGGCAQPG
;
A
#
# COMPACT_ATOMS: atom_id res chain seq x y z
N SER A 1 60.53 36.39 21.03
CA SER A 1 59.58 35.47 20.38
C SER A 1 58.88 34.66 21.46
N ALA A 2 57.62 34.98 21.77
CA ALA A 2 56.83 34.22 22.74
C ALA A 2 56.05 33.16 21.95
N ALA A 3 56.43 31.90 22.14
CA ALA A 3 55.56 30.78 21.79
C ALA A 3 54.36 30.85 22.74
N GLY A 4 53.17 31.08 22.20
CA GLY A 4 51.93 30.90 22.95
C GLY A 4 51.90 29.45 23.43
N ARG A 5 51.68 29.24 24.73
CA ARG A 5 51.31 27.93 25.24
C ARG A 5 49.99 27.57 24.57
N ASP A 6 49.99 26.42 23.90
CA ASP A 6 48.77 25.72 23.56
C ASP A 6 48.38 24.95 24.82
N ASP A 7 47.28 25.36 25.44
CA ASP A 7 46.79 24.87 26.72
C ASP A 7 46.28 23.42 26.64
N GLY A 8 46.38 22.79 25.47
CA GLY A 8 45.86 21.44 25.21
C GLY A 8 44.33 21.36 25.28
N LEU A 9 43.65 22.50 25.47
CA LEU A 9 42.20 22.62 25.48
C LEU A 9 41.72 23.09 24.11
N CYS A 10 42.06 22.32 23.07
CA CYS A 10 41.37 22.45 21.80
C CYS A 10 39.95 21.92 22.02
N ASP A 11 38.99 22.82 22.17
CA ASP A 11 37.57 22.46 22.04
C ASP A 11 37.33 22.17 20.55
N PHE A 12 37.43 20.89 20.20
CA PHE A 12 37.22 20.46 18.82
C PHE A 12 35.72 20.54 18.50
N PRO A 13 35.34 21.10 17.33
CA PRO A 13 33.94 21.15 16.96
C PRO A 13 33.38 19.73 16.82
N THR A 14 32.25 19.49 17.47
CA THR A 14 31.41 18.32 17.29
C THR A 14 30.59 18.52 16.03
N TYR A 15 30.83 17.68 15.05
CA TYR A 15 30.14 17.72 13.76
C TYR A 15 28.82 16.96 13.82
N GLY A 16 27.76 17.58 13.32
CA GLY A 16 26.45 16.96 13.23
C GLY A 16 25.38 17.93 12.70
N CYS A 17 24.12 17.50 12.77
CA CYS A 17 23.02 18.35 12.35
C CYS A 17 22.66 19.38 13.44
N ILE A 18 23.02 20.64 13.21
CA ILE A 18 22.74 21.75 14.13
C ILE A 18 21.33 22.34 13.99
N ASN A 19 20.52 21.88 13.03
CA ASN A 19 19.20 22.44 12.76
C ASN A 19 18.12 21.71 13.59
N PRO A 20 17.49 22.37 14.58
CA PRO A 20 16.48 21.75 15.45
C PRO A 20 15.19 21.32 14.73
N ALA A 21 14.96 21.80 13.51
CA ALA A 21 13.83 21.35 12.69
C ALA A 21 14.13 20.08 11.87
N SER A 22 15.34 19.52 11.96
CA SER A 22 15.73 18.30 11.23
C SER A 22 15.44 17.03 12.04
N LEU A 23 15.19 15.92 11.34
CA LEU A 23 14.86 14.65 12.00
C LEU A 23 16.01 14.05 12.81
N ASN A 24 17.24 14.40 12.47
CA ASN A 24 18.48 13.94 13.11
C ASN A 24 19.23 15.09 13.80
N TYR A 25 18.50 16.09 14.33
CA TYR A 25 19.10 17.15 15.13
C TYR A 25 19.96 16.60 16.27
N ASP A 26 21.20 17.06 16.36
CA ASP A 26 22.13 16.73 17.43
C ASP A 26 22.35 17.97 18.31
N PRO A 27 21.83 18.00 19.56
CA PRO A 27 22.02 19.14 20.45
C PRO A 27 23.45 19.31 20.94
N LEU A 28 24.33 18.32 20.75
CA LEU A 28 25.74 18.40 21.11
C LEU A 28 26.62 18.86 19.93
N ALA A 29 26.09 18.94 18.71
CA ALA A 29 26.82 19.40 17.54
C ALA A 29 27.04 20.92 17.61
N THR A 30 28.31 21.34 17.46
CA THR A 30 28.71 22.75 17.40
C THR A 30 29.07 23.21 15.98
N ALA A 31 29.17 22.28 15.03
CA ALA A 31 29.42 22.57 13.62
C ALA A 31 28.56 21.72 12.67
N TYR A 32 28.04 22.34 11.60
CA TYR A 32 27.27 21.67 10.56
C TYR A 32 28.14 20.78 9.68
N ASP A 33 27.71 19.54 9.43
CA ASP A 33 28.45 18.53 8.68
C ASP A 33 27.79 18.10 7.36
N GLY A 34 26.64 18.68 7.01
CA GLY A 34 25.87 18.27 5.83
C GLY A 34 24.87 17.14 6.07
N SER A 35 24.79 16.57 7.28
CA SER A 35 23.98 15.38 7.56
C SER A 35 22.50 15.66 7.81
N CYS A 36 22.06 16.92 7.92
CA CYS A 36 20.69 17.24 8.30
C CYS A 36 19.65 16.63 7.35
N ILE A 37 18.73 15.84 7.91
CA ILE A 37 17.59 15.26 7.22
C ILE A 37 16.40 16.23 7.38
N PRO A 38 15.92 16.86 6.29
CA PRO A 38 14.80 17.77 6.37
C PRO A 38 13.54 17.02 6.83
N ALA A 39 12.74 17.63 7.70
CA ALA A 39 11.45 17.09 8.10
C ALA A 39 10.39 17.45 7.05
N ILE A 40 10.18 16.55 6.08
CA ILE A 40 9.15 16.67 5.04
C ILE A 40 8.03 15.68 5.37
N PRO A 41 6.89 16.15 5.92
CA PRO A 41 5.78 15.26 6.24
C PRO A 41 5.09 14.76 4.97
N GLY A 42 4.65 13.51 4.99
CA GLY A 42 3.76 12.97 3.95
C GLY A 42 3.56 11.47 4.07
N CYS A 43 2.69 10.93 3.21
CA CYS A 43 2.53 9.49 3.10
C CYS A 43 3.70 8.90 2.31
N MET A 44 4.38 7.91 2.89
CA MET A 44 5.55 7.26 2.26
C MET A 44 5.15 5.99 1.48
N SER A 45 3.89 5.56 1.55
CA SER A 45 3.39 4.39 0.83
C SER A 45 3.03 4.72 -0.61
N SER A 46 3.65 4.03 -1.58
CA SER A 46 3.44 4.27 -3.02
C SER A 46 2.04 3.87 -3.53
N ILE A 47 1.31 3.05 -2.77
CA ILE A 47 -0.07 2.65 -3.09
C ILE A 47 -1.12 3.60 -2.51
N ALA A 48 -0.70 4.63 -1.77
CA ALA A 48 -1.62 5.64 -1.25
C ALA A 48 -1.96 6.70 -2.33
N LEU A 49 -3.21 7.15 -2.34
CA LEU A 49 -3.70 8.23 -3.19
C LEU A 49 -3.00 9.57 -2.91
N ASN A 50 -2.50 9.76 -1.70
CA ASN A 50 -1.73 10.94 -1.28
C ASN A 50 -0.24 10.64 -1.05
N PHE A 51 0.31 9.64 -1.76
CA PHE A 51 1.74 9.35 -1.75
C PHE A 51 2.58 10.59 -2.05
N ASN A 52 3.60 10.85 -1.24
CA ASN A 52 4.58 11.90 -1.45
C ASN A 52 5.99 11.29 -1.54
N PRO A 53 6.61 11.21 -2.74
CA PRO A 53 7.94 10.65 -2.91
C PRO A 53 9.06 11.46 -2.24
N ARG A 54 8.77 12.69 -1.80
CA ARG A 54 9.71 13.55 -1.07
C ARG A 54 9.53 13.49 0.44
N ALA A 55 8.54 12.75 0.95
CA ALA A 55 8.34 12.62 2.38
C ALA A 55 9.53 11.90 3.02
N THR A 56 10.05 12.46 4.11
CA THR A 56 11.15 11.88 4.91
C THR A 56 10.64 11.26 6.21
N TYR A 57 9.39 11.55 6.58
CA TYR A 57 8.70 10.90 7.68
C TYR A 57 7.17 10.94 7.49
N GLN A 58 6.50 9.98 8.10
CA GLN A 58 5.03 9.90 8.12
C GLN A 58 4.51 10.23 9.53
N PRO A 59 3.88 11.40 9.74
CA PRO A 59 3.29 11.74 11.02
C PRO A 59 2.10 10.83 11.34
N SER A 60 2.07 10.26 12.55
CA SER A 60 0.95 9.44 13.03
C SER A 60 -0.37 10.22 13.17
N ASN A 61 -0.29 11.55 13.29
CA ASN A 61 -1.43 12.38 13.70
C ASN A 61 -2.07 13.25 12.61
N ARG A 62 -1.58 13.30 11.34
CA ARG A 62 -2.26 13.83 10.11
C ARG A 62 -1.30 14.32 9.00
N PRO A 63 -1.79 14.39 7.74
CA PRO A 63 -2.90 13.60 7.21
C PRO A 63 -2.46 12.13 7.12
N PRO A 64 -3.32 11.16 7.47
CA PRO A 64 -2.97 9.75 7.26
C PRO A 64 -2.78 9.48 5.76
N CYS A 65 -2.12 8.38 5.44
CA CYS A 65 -2.18 7.83 4.09
C CYS A 65 -3.65 7.54 3.73
N VAL A 66 -4.05 7.95 2.54
CA VAL A 66 -5.37 7.68 1.97
C VAL A 66 -5.20 6.53 0.99
N PHE A 67 -5.87 5.42 1.22
CA PHE A 67 -5.83 4.27 0.34
C PHE A 67 -7.16 4.13 -0.41
N VAL A 68 -7.10 3.52 -1.60
CA VAL A 68 -8.31 3.03 -2.26
C VAL A 68 -8.95 2.00 -1.34
N ARG A 69 -10.24 2.17 -1.06
CA ARG A 69 -10.99 1.23 -0.26
C ARG A 69 -11.28 -0.01 -1.12
N LEU A 70 -10.63 -1.11 -0.77
CA LEU A 70 -10.82 -2.41 -1.38
C LEU A 70 -11.96 -3.15 -0.69
N GLY A 71 -12.72 -3.94 -1.45
CA GLY A 71 -13.82 -4.76 -0.97
C GLY A 71 -14.73 -5.16 -2.12
N CYS A 72 -15.67 -6.07 -1.87
CA CYS A 72 -16.57 -6.54 -2.93
C CYS A 72 -17.44 -5.41 -3.47
N THR A 73 -17.35 -5.12 -4.77
CA THR A 73 -18.16 -4.07 -5.43
C THR A 73 -19.44 -4.59 -6.10
N ASP A 74 -19.67 -5.90 -6.07
CA ASP A 74 -20.87 -6.52 -6.65
C ASP A 74 -22.04 -6.45 -5.66
N ALA A 75 -23.08 -5.69 -6.00
CA ALA A 75 -24.28 -5.52 -5.17
C ALA A 75 -25.10 -6.80 -4.95
N SER A 76 -24.81 -7.87 -5.71
CA SER A 76 -25.44 -9.18 -5.54
C SER A 76 -24.69 -10.10 -4.56
N ALA A 77 -23.49 -9.73 -4.14
CA ALA A 77 -22.70 -10.49 -3.16
C ALA A 77 -23.18 -10.24 -1.71
N THR A 78 -23.01 -11.23 -0.84
CA THR A 78 -23.42 -11.16 0.57
C THR A 78 -22.49 -10.30 1.42
N ASN A 79 -21.25 -10.12 0.99
CA ASN A 79 -20.28 -9.20 1.57
C ASN A 79 -20.08 -7.94 0.71
N PHE A 80 -21.09 -7.55 -0.09
CA PHE A 80 -21.05 -6.30 -0.85
C PHE A 80 -20.72 -5.12 0.07
N GLU A 81 -19.74 -4.33 -0.32
CA GLU A 81 -19.29 -3.19 0.45
C GLU A 81 -19.42 -1.90 -0.37
N SER A 82 -20.49 -1.15 -0.11
CA SER A 82 -20.85 0.05 -0.89
C SER A 82 -19.83 1.19 -0.84
N ALA A 83 -18.91 1.14 0.13
CA ALA A 83 -17.81 2.10 0.22
C ALA A 83 -16.54 1.64 -0.53
N ALA A 84 -16.46 0.38 -0.97
CA ALA A 84 -15.36 -0.09 -1.80
C ALA A 84 -15.38 0.60 -3.17
N LEU A 85 -14.20 1.06 -3.61
CA LEU A 85 -14.00 1.72 -4.90
C LEU A 85 -13.38 0.79 -5.94
N LEU A 86 -12.82 -0.34 -5.49
CA LEU A 86 -12.21 -1.34 -6.33
C LEU A 86 -12.45 -2.73 -5.72
N ASP A 87 -12.90 -3.66 -6.57
CA ASP A 87 -13.11 -5.06 -6.21
C ASP A 87 -11.79 -5.71 -5.83
N ASP A 88 -11.78 -6.43 -4.70
CA ASP A 88 -10.63 -7.21 -4.24
C ASP A 88 -10.75 -8.70 -4.54
N GLY A 89 -11.82 -9.11 -5.24
CA GLY A 89 -12.07 -10.49 -5.61
C GLY A 89 -12.52 -11.36 -4.43
N THR A 90 -12.88 -10.75 -3.30
CA THR A 90 -13.35 -11.48 -2.12
C THR A 90 -14.87 -11.63 -2.06
N CYS A 91 -15.60 -11.25 -3.12
CA CYS A 91 -17.05 -11.37 -3.19
C CYS A 91 -17.54 -12.79 -2.84
N MET A 92 -18.44 -12.87 -1.86
CA MET A 92 -19.10 -14.10 -1.42
C MET A 92 -20.52 -14.10 -1.96
N TYR A 93 -20.95 -15.24 -2.49
CA TYR A 93 -22.29 -15.40 -3.04
C TYR A 93 -23.00 -16.54 -2.33
N ASP A 94 -24.18 -16.24 -1.80
CA ASP A 94 -25.07 -17.27 -1.25
C ASP A 94 -26.02 -17.76 -2.34
N GLY A 95 -26.17 -19.07 -2.42
CA GLY A 95 -27.15 -19.71 -3.29
C GLY A 95 -26.70 -21.06 -3.80
N PRO A 96 -27.56 -21.75 -4.57
CA PRO A 96 -27.22 -23.04 -5.12
C PRO A 96 -26.05 -22.90 -6.12
N LEU A 97 -25.08 -23.81 -5.97
CA LEU A 97 -23.97 -23.97 -6.89
C LEU A 97 -24.49 -24.50 -8.24
N GLY A 98 -24.00 -23.93 -9.33
CA GLY A 98 -24.32 -24.43 -10.67
C GLY A 98 -23.77 -23.54 -11.77
N CYS A 99 -24.05 -23.89 -13.02
CA CYS A 99 -23.60 -23.07 -14.15
C CYS A 99 -24.58 -21.91 -14.37
N VAL A 100 -24.13 -20.68 -14.14
CA VAL A 100 -24.93 -19.46 -14.37
C VAL A 100 -24.91 -18.99 -15.82
N ALA A 101 -24.11 -19.64 -16.69
CA ALA A 101 -23.94 -19.22 -18.07
C ALA A 101 -25.03 -19.82 -18.98
N PRO A 102 -25.91 -19.01 -19.60
CA PRO A 102 -27.07 -19.51 -20.37
C PRO A 102 -26.72 -20.37 -21.59
N ALA A 103 -25.49 -20.26 -22.09
CA ALA A 103 -25.01 -21.01 -23.25
C ALA A 103 -24.39 -22.39 -22.89
N ALA A 104 -24.28 -22.72 -21.61
CA ALA A 104 -23.77 -24.02 -21.18
C ALA A 104 -24.84 -25.12 -21.27
N LEU A 105 -24.41 -26.35 -21.51
CA LEU A 105 -25.28 -27.52 -21.59
C LEU A 105 -25.95 -27.86 -20.25
N ASN A 106 -25.35 -27.43 -19.14
CA ASN A 106 -25.87 -27.62 -17.79
C ASN A 106 -26.17 -26.28 -17.09
N TYR A 107 -26.60 -25.27 -17.86
CA TYR A 107 -27.13 -24.02 -17.31
C TYR A 107 -28.23 -24.31 -16.30
N ASP A 108 -28.10 -23.76 -15.09
CA ASP A 108 -29.11 -23.83 -14.04
C ASP A 108 -29.60 -22.40 -13.73
N PRO A 109 -30.85 -22.05 -14.10
CA PRO A 109 -31.41 -20.74 -13.80
C PRO A 109 -31.63 -20.48 -12.30
N ALA A 110 -31.59 -21.51 -11.46
CA ALA A 110 -31.62 -21.36 -10.01
C ALA A 110 -30.22 -21.06 -9.43
N ALA A 111 -29.14 -21.43 -10.13
CA ALA A 111 -27.77 -21.24 -9.67
C ALA A 111 -27.44 -19.75 -9.51
N ARG A 112 -26.75 -19.42 -8.42
CA ARG A 112 -26.31 -18.04 -8.11
C ARG A 112 -24.81 -17.93 -7.87
N VAL A 113 -24.14 -19.06 -7.77
CA VAL A 113 -22.70 -19.16 -7.53
C VAL A 113 -22.11 -20.00 -8.65
N MET A 114 -21.23 -19.39 -9.46
CA MET A 114 -20.50 -20.12 -10.49
C MET A 114 -19.40 -20.94 -9.84
N LEU A 115 -19.46 -22.26 -9.99
CA LEU A 115 -18.38 -23.15 -9.57
C LEU A 115 -17.36 -23.25 -10.71
N ASP A 116 -16.07 -23.01 -10.42
CA ASP A 116 -15.00 -23.07 -11.41
C ASP A 116 -14.99 -24.43 -12.13
N GLY A 117 -15.11 -24.41 -13.46
CA GLY A 117 -15.18 -25.61 -14.29
C GLY A 117 -16.52 -26.36 -14.25
N ALA A 118 -17.55 -25.84 -13.58
CA ALA A 118 -18.86 -26.49 -13.53
C ALA A 118 -19.65 -26.36 -14.83
N CYS A 119 -19.40 -25.34 -15.66
CA CYS A 119 -20.11 -25.18 -16.92
C CYS A 119 -19.61 -26.19 -17.97
N MET A 120 -20.53 -27.04 -18.43
CA MET A 120 -20.31 -27.97 -19.53
C MET A 120 -20.57 -27.25 -20.86
N TRP A 121 -19.55 -27.19 -21.70
CA TRP A 121 -19.65 -26.58 -23.02
C TRP A 121 -19.71 -27.65 -24.10
N ARG A 122 -20.39 -27.35 -25.22
CA ARG A 122 -20.17 -28.09 -26.46
C ARG A 122 -18.74 -27.82 -26.91
N VAL A 123 -17.82 -28.75 -26.67
CA VAL A 123 -16.52 -28.71 -27.36
C VAL A 123 -16.77 -29.16 -28.80
N GLY A 124 -16.77 -28.20 -29.73
CA GLY A 124 -16.79 -28.49 -31.16
C GLY A 124 -15.46 -29.08 -31.59
N GLY A 125 -15.42 -30.40 -31.83
CA GLY A 125 -14.23 -31.19 -32.16
C GLY A 125 -13.62 -31.78 -30.88
N CYS A 126 -13.77 -33.06 -30.58
CA CYS A 126 -13.19 -34.17 -31.35
C CYS A 126 -14.06 -35.43 -31.19
N ALA A 127 -14.16 -36.23 -32.25
CA ALA A 127 -14.58 -37.62 -32.12
C ALA A 127 -13.47 -38.39 -31.36
N GLN A 128 -13.81 -39.03 -30.24
CA GLN A 128 -12.96 -40.07 -29.67
C GLN A 128 -13.22 -41.38 -30.44
N PRO A 129 -12.18 -42.18 -30.75
CA PRO A 129 -12.32 -43.41 -31.50
C PRO A 129 -12.95 -44.50 -30.62
N GLY A 130 -13.58 -45.47 -31.30
CA GLY A 130 -14.44 -46.51 -30.72
C GLY A 130 -13.77 -47.56 -29.86
#